data_AF-A0A151S4Z2-F1
#
_entry.id   AF-A0A151S4Z2-F1
#
_cell.length_a   1.000
_cell.length_b   1.000
_cell.length_c   1.000
_cell.angle_alpha   90.00
_cell.angle_beta   90.00
_cell.angle_gamma   90.00
#
_symmetry.space_group_name_H-M   'P 1'
#
loop_
_entity.id
_entity.type
_entity.pdbx_description
1 polymer ?
#
loop_
_entity_poly.entity_id
_entity_poly.type
_entity_poly.pdbx_seq_one_letter_code
_entity_poly.pdbx_strand_id
1 'polypeptide(L)' 'MKPFGTYGHYEYVVMSFGVTNTPAVFMDYMNRIFRPFLDKFVVVFIDDILIYSRTPEEHGEHLRLVLEI' A
#
# COMPACT_ATOMS: atom_id res chain seq x y z
N MET A 1 28.22 -10.60 -24.14
CA MET A 1 28.15 -9.40 -25.00
C MET A 1 26.93 -8.59 -24.60
N LYS A 2 27.12 -7.53 -23.81
CA LYS A 2 26.13 -6.43 -23.75
C LYS A 2 26.16 -5.72 -25.11
N PRO A 3 25.05 -5.07 -25.48
CA PRO A 3 25.14 -3.64 -25.67
C PRO A 3 24.21 -2.95 -24.66
N PHE A 4 24.78 -2.00 -23.94
CA PHE A 4 24.03 -1.00 -23.21
C PHE A 4 23.43 -0.02 -24.24
N GLY A 5 22.11 0.13 -24.21
CA GLY A 5 21.37 1.12 -24.98
C GLY A 5 20.24 1.65 -24.10
N THR A 6 20.37 2.92 -23.76
CA THR A 6 19.73 3.71 -22.71
C THR A 6 18.27 4.07 -22.99
N TYR A 7 17.29 3.53 -22.25
CA TYR A 7 16.03 4.22 -21.93
C TYR A 7 15.43 3.67 -20.63
N GLY A 8 15.54 4.46 -19.55
CA GLY A 8 14.66 4.42 -18.38
C GLY A 8 14.56 3.10 -17.63
N HIS A 9 15.54 2.82 -16.77
CA HIS A 9 15.25 2.02 -15.57
C HIS A 9 14.30 2.84 -14.69
N TYR A 10 12.99 2.72 -14.92
CA TYR A 10 12.02 3.09 -13.89
C TYR A 10 12.13 2.02 -12.83
N GLU A 11 12.91 2.31 -11.79
CA GLU A 11 12.73 1.66 -10.50
C GLU A 11 11.27 1.91 -10.12
N TYR A 12 10.48 0.84 -10.07
CA TYR A 12 9.14 0.91 -9.49
C TYR A 12 9.31 1.23 -8.00
N VAL A 13 9.27 2.51 -7.65
CA VAL A 13 9.24 2.98 -6.26
C VAL A 13 7.95 2.52 -5.56
N VAL A 14 6.93 2.16 -6.35
CA VAL A 14 5.67 1.56 -5.92
C VAL A 14 5.40 0.33 -6.79
N MET A 15 5.01 -0.78 -6.18
CA MET A 15 4.84 -2.07 -6.84
C MET A 15 3.75 -2.00 -7.93
N SER A 16 4.07 -2.41 -9.17
CA SER A 16 3.10 -2.46 -10.27
C SER A 16 2.15 -3.65 -10.15
N PHE A 17 0.85 -3.39 -10.28
CA PHE A 17 -0.20 -4.39 -10.43
C PHE A 17 0.13 -5.38 -11.57
N GLY A 18 0.31 -6.66 -11.24
CA GLY A 18 0.41 -7.72 -12.26
C GLY A 18 1.67 -8.59 -12.24
N VAL A 19 2.33 -8.76 -11.09
CA VAL A 19 3.37 -9.79 -10.92
C VAL A 19 2.85 -10.85 -9.95
N THR A 20 2.89 -12.12 -10.32
CA THR A 20 2.16 -13.20 -9.62
C THR A 20 2.71 -13.53 -8.20
N ASN A 21 3.81 -12.89 -7.78
CA ASN A 21 4.34 -12.89 -6.40
C ASN A 21 4.20 -11.52 -5.68
N THR A 22 3.66 -10.49 -6.34
CA THR A 22 3.34 -9.17 -5.79
C THR A 22 2.35 -9.23 -4.64
N PRO A 23 1.25 -10.02 -4.67
CA PRO A 23 0.21 -9.92 -3.64
C PRO A 23 0.75 -10.28 -2.26
N ALA A 24 1.60 -11.32 -2.15
CA ALA A 24 2.13 -11.74 -0.85
C ALA A 24 3.13 -10.73 -0.27
N VAL A 25 4.02 -10.17 -1.10
CA VAL A 25 5.00 -9.16 -0.66
C VAL A 25 4.31 -7.84 -0.35
N PHE A 26 3.37 -7.41 -1.20
CA PHE A 26 2.57 -6.23 -0.97
C PHE A 26 1.74 -6.38 0.31
N MET A 27 1.04 -7.49 0.48
CA MET A 27 0.30 -7.77 1.72
C MET A 27 1.21 -7.77 2.96
N ASP A 28 2.42 -8.33 2.92
CA ASP A 28 3.35 -8.27 4.05
C ASP A 28 3.80 -6.82 4.36
N TYR A 29 4.12 -6.04 3.32
CA TYR A 29 4.48 -4.64 3.47
C TYR A 29 3.34 -3.82 4.09
N MET A 30 2.13 -3.96 3.53
CA MET A 30 0.94 -3.27 4.03
C MET A 30 0.59 -3.72 5.45
N ASN A 31 0.72 -5.02 5.75
CA ASN A 31 0.53 -5.54 7.10
C ASN A 31 1.52 -4.96 8.11
N ARG A 32 2.76 -4.66 7.70
CA ARG A 32 3.78 -4.07 8.57
C ARG A 32 3.58 -2.57 8.78
N ILE A 33 3.27 -1.85 7.71
CA ILE A 33 3.05 -0.39 7.72
C ILE A 33 1.76 -0.07 8.49
N PHE A 34 0.67 -0.74 8.13
CA PHE A 34 -0.64 -0.51 8.75
C PHE A 34 -0.88 -1.32 10.01
N ARG A 35 0.10 -2.09 10.49
CA ARG A 35 -0.01 -2.90 11.73
C ARG A 35 -0.64 -2.19 12.93
N PRO A 36 -0.34 -0.89 13.19
CA PRO A 36 -0.94 -0.18 14.33
C PRO A 36 -2.43 0.14 14.15
N PHE A 37 -2.92 0.10 12.91
CA PHE A 37 -4.25 0.52 12.47
C PHE A 37 -5.13 -0.65 11.99
N LEU A 38 -4.48 -1.75 11.56
CA LEU A 38 -5.10 -3.05 11.34
C LEU A 38 -5.80 -3.50 12.63
N ASP A 39 -7.01 -4.02 12.48
CA ASP A 39 -7.96 -4.38 13.55
C ASP A 39 -8.61 -3.21 14.32
N LYS A 40 -8.32 -1.94 13.97
CA LYS A 40 -8.98 -0.77 14.57
C LYS A 40 -9.94 -0.08 13.62
N PHE A 41 -9.42 0.36 12.48
CA PHE A 41 -10.17 1.13 11.48
C PHE A 41 -9.67 0.93 10.04
N VAL A 42 -8.63 0.10 9.83
CA VAL A 42 -8.05 -0.20 8.51
C VAL A 42 -8.17 -1.70 8.24
N VAL A 43 -8.58 -2.05 7.02
CA VAL A 43 -8.57 -3.40 6.45
C VAL A 43 -7.81 -3.35 5.13
N VAL A 44 -6.78 -4.16 4.96
CA VAL A 44 -6.02 -4.25 3.71
C VAL A 44 -6.46 -5.51 2.98
N PHE A 45 -6.83 -5.38 1.70
CA PHE A 45 -7.20 -6.51 0.86
C PHE A 45 -6.55 -6.42 -0.50
N ILE A 46 -5.63 -7.35 -0.79
CA ILE A 46 -4.83 -7.43 -2.03
C ILE A 46 -4.28 -6.06 -2.39
N ASP A 47 -4.93 -5.31 -3.26
CA ASP A 47 -4.45 -4.03 -3.75
C ASP A 47 -5.20 -2.80 -3.18
N ASP A 48 -6.23 -3.00 -2.35
CA ASP A 48 -7.07 -1.95 -1.79
C ASP A 48 -6.92 -1.83 -0.26
N ILE A 49 -6.99 -0.60 0.24
CA ILE A 49 -7.06 -0.29 1.67
C ILE A 49 -8.46 0.24 1.96
N LEU A 50 -9.21 -0.48 2.78
CA LEU A 50 -10.51 -0.05 3.28
C LEU A 50 -10.35 0.60 4.66
N ILE A 51 -10.85 1.82 4.80
CA ILE A 51 -10.89 2.54 6.07
C ILE A 51 -12.35 2.65 6.51
N TYR A 52 -12.68 2.13 7.69
CA TYR A 52 -14.03 2.19 8.25
C TYR A 52 -14.06 3.09 9.48
N SER A 53 -15.15 3.82 9.69
CA SER A 53 -15.30 4.76 10.81
C SER A 53 -16.78 4.90 11.16
N ARG A 54 -17.09 5.29 12.41
CA ARG A 54 -18.50 5.38 12.85
C ARG A 54 -19.14 6.71 12.49
N THR A 55 -18.35 7.78 12.41
CA THR A 55 -18.83 9.10 11.96
C THR A 55 -17.89 9.69 10.90
N PRO A 56 -18.37 10.65 10.08
CA PRO A 56 -17.54 11.35 9.10
C PRO A 56 -16.37 12.13 9.71
N GLU A 57 -16.54 12.67 10.93
CA GLU A 57 -15.49 13.40 11.65
C GLU A 57 -14.36 12.45 12.06
N GLU A 58 -14.70 11.29 12.63
CA GLU A 58 -13.72 10.22 12.91
C GLU A 58 -13.05 9.74 11.63
N HIS A 59 -13.79 9.66 10.52
CA HIS A 59 -13.25 9.24 9.24
C HIS A 59 -12.19 10.20 8.71
N GLY A 60 -12.39 11.51 8.88
CA GLY A 60 -11.40 12.53 8.51
C GLY A 60 -10.08 12.37 9.26
N GLU A 61 -10.15 12.11 10.57
CA GLU A 61 -8.96 11.86 11.40
C GLU A 61 -8.27 10.54 11.01
N HIS A 62 -9.03 9.47 10.78
CA HIS A 62 -8.46 8.19 10.33
C HIS A 62 -7.78 8.28 8.96
N LEU A 63 -8.38 9.02 8.02
CA LEU A 63 -7.77 9.30 6.72
C LEU A 63 -6.47 10.07 6.87
N ARG A 64 -6.46 11.10 7.72
CA ARG A 64 -5.27 11.88 8.00
C ARG A 64 -4.14 11.00 8.55
N LEU A 65 -4.44 10.15 9.53
CA LEU A 65 -3.46 9.23 10.14
C LEU A 65 -2.90 8.22 9.13
N VAL A 66 -3.72 7.73 8.19
CA VAL A 66 -3.29 6.79 7.15
C VAL A 66 -2.46 7.46 6.08
N LEU A 67 -2.78 8.70 5.71
CA LEU A 67 -2.08 9.46 4.68
C LEU A 67 -0.77 10.12 5.18
N GLU A 68 -0.61 10.29 6.49
CA GLU A 68 0.60 10.86 7.12
C GLU A 68 1.71 9.82 7.43
N ILE A 69 1.48 8.53 7.14
CA ILE A 69 2.47 7.44 7.25
C ILE A 69 3.51 7.52 6.13
#